data_AF-A0A932M4Q6-F1
#
_entry.id   AF-A0A932M4Q6-F1
#
_cell.length_a   1.000
_cell.length_b   1.000
_cell.length_c   1.000
_cell.angle_alpha   90.00
_cell.angle_beta   90.00
_cell.angle_gamma   90.00
#
_symmetry.space_group_name_H-M   'P 1'
#
loop_
_entity.id
_entity.type
_entity.pdbx_description
1 polymer ?
#
loop_
_entity_poly.entity_id
_entity_poly.type
_entity_poly.pdbx_seq_one_letter_code
_entity_poly.pdbx_strand_id
1 'polypeptide(L)'
;MATATIAAVPGRGPRVPVISMIGFALIWAFLILFVLYPLTRIFYDAFTNEAGQFTLINFQEFFTDRYYLRSLWNSLVLGVAAVVTTSVIGIAVAFLIVRYDFPYRNLFAYLTMLPMILPPLVGVLGFVFILGRAGTVNVWLMDWLHMAHPINFMYGMQGVLLVETVHLFPLMTLSILDAMSKVDPSLEEAAQGMGAKGWRRFWDVTLPLTTPGYVSGALLVFIWTFADFVTPLVVGVQDLLAVQAYLNIVQFVDRRIFRMGIVISALLVLLAIAFVLVARHYVAIKDYSSLAYSKVERRRLGPVKRWLAVGFLVALLFVSAIPQVGVLLAAVGKGWALTPFPVHYTLDYFRQVSIETPKFIINSLMFSGLAVLICLVVGVPMAWIMSRTQTPGRGAMDALTTLILAIPGTAIGIAYIRAFHYPLPGIDLALTSTWFVLPLVLAVRRLPYTVRGSFSSLLLVHKSMEEAAENVGATKLRTFRDITVPLVWKGILVGALFSFIMSIQEASATLFLTLGGWEMIPVGIFTYYIAGSHGQAASLGVILIVLCAVSLGIVNRVAGTRVGGLFG
;
A
#
# COMPACT_ATOMS: atom_id res chain seq x y z
N MET A 1 -49.91 -26.09 4.19
CA MET A 1 -50.33 -25.46 5.46
C MET A 1 -49.86 -24.02 5.44
N ALA A 2 -50.80 -23.08 5.61
CA ALA A 2 -50.63 -21.66 5.37
C ALA A 2 -49.64 -20.99 6.33
N THR A 3 -48.67 -20.24 5.79
CA THR A 3 -47.81 -19.33 6.55
C THR A 3 -48.46 -17.96 6.61
N ALA A 4 -48.98 -17.61 7.79
CA ALA A 4 -49.51 -16.29 8.09
C ALA A 4 -48.40 -15.23 8.00
N THR A 5 -48.55 -14.30 7.07
CA THR A 5 -47.81 -13.03 7.02
C THR A 5 -48.23 -12.15 8.20
N ILE A 6 -47.36 -12.04 9.20
CA ILE A 6 -47.48 -11.01 10.24
C ILE A 6 -47.13 -9.67 9.59
N ALA A 7 -48.14 -8.81 9.42
CA ALA A 7 -47.97 -7.43 9.01
C ALA A 7 -47.14 -6.67 10.07
N ALA A 8 -45.96 -6.19 9.67
CA ALA A 8 -45.13 -5.34 10.50
C ALA A 8 -45.83 -3.98 10.71
N VAL A 9 -46.09 -3.64 11.97
CA VAL A 9 -46.49 -2.29 12.38
C VAL A 9 -45.41 -1.30 11.94
N PRO A 10 -45.74 -0.17 11.29
CA PRO A 10 -44.75 0.86 10.94
C PRO A 10 -44.33 1.59 12.23
N GLY A 11 -43.38 1.01 12.94
CA GLY A 11 -42.70 1.68 14.04
C GLY A 11 -42.00 2.92 13.49
N ARG A 12 -42.33 4.10 14.03
CA ARG A 12 -41.55 5.33 13.81
C ARG A 12 -40.09 5.01 14.11
N GLY A 13 -39.25 5.00 13.07
CA GLY A 13 -37.82 4.74 13.20
C GLY A 13 -37.22 5.66 14.27
N PRO A 14 -36.26 5.17 15.09
CA PRO A 14 -35.66 5.97 16.13
C PRO A 14 -35.11 7.26 15.53
N ARG A 15 -35.57 8.42 16.02
CA ARG A 15 -35.08 9.74 15.61
C ARG A 15 -33.58 9.77 15.82
N VAL A 16 -32.81 9.79 14.74
CA VAL A 16 -31.35 9.89 14.80
C VAL A 16 -31.02 11.23 15.47
N PRO A 17 -30.24 11.24 16.58
CA PRO A 17 -29.93 12.48 17.27
C PRO A 17 -29.15 13.44 16.34
N VAL A 18 -29.47 14.74 16.39
CA VAL A 18 -28.94 15.80 15.51
C VAL A 18 -27.41 15.80 15.44
N ILE A 19 -26.73 15.50 16.56
CA ILE A 19 -25.27 15.42 16.65
C ILE A 19 -24.70 14.32 15.74
N SER A 20 -25.36 13.16 15.65
CA SER A 20 -24.94 12.06 14.76
C SER A 20 -25.14 12.43 13.28
N MET A 21 -26.15 13.25 12.98
CA MET A 21 -26.40 13.74 11.62
C MET A 21 -25.35 14.79 11.19
N ILE A 22 -24.93 15.68 12.12
CA ILE A 22 -23.84 16.63 11.87
C ILE A 22 -22.52 15.89 11.62
N GLY A 23 -22.16 14.90 12.46
CA GLY A 23 -20.95 14.11 12.28
C GLY A 23 -20.94 13.37 10.93
N PHE A 24 -22.07 12.78 10.55
CA PHE A 24 -22.24 12.16 9.24
C PHE A 24 -22.07 13.16 8.08
N ALA A 25 -22.67 14.35 8.19
CA ALA A 25 -22.54 15.41 7.18
C ALA A 25 -21.09 15.90 7.06
N LEU A 26 -20.37 16.04 8.16
CA LEU A 26 -18.95 16.46 8.15
C LEU A 26 -18.04 15.41 7.48
N ILE A 27 -18.29 14.12 7.71
CA ILE A 27 -17.52 13.06 7.04
C ILE A 27 -17.79 13.09 5.53
N TRP A 28 -19.04 13.25 5.12
CA TRP A 28 -19.36 13.40 3.70
C TRP A 28 -18.78 14.67 3.10
N ALA A 29 -18.81 15.79 3.81
CA ALA A 29 -18.16 17.03 3.37
C ALA A 29 -16.65 16.81 3.17
N PHE A 30 -15.99 16.10 4.10
CA PHE A 30 -14.58 15.72 3.95
C PHE A 30 -14.35 14.85 2.71
N LEU A 31 -15.14 13.78 2.50
CA LEU A 31 -15.00 12.90 1.33
C LEU A 31 -15.29 13.64 0.02
N ILE A 32 -16.31 14.49 -0.02
CA ILE A 32 -16.66 15.26 -1.21
C ILE A 32 -15.56 16.26 -1.53
N LEU A 33 -15.11 17.04 -0.55
CA LEU A 33 -14.16 18.11 -0.77
C LEU A 33 -12.75 17.61 -1.05
N PHE A 34 -12.28 16.56 -0.35
CA PHE A 34 -10.88 16.15 -0.42
C PHE A 34 -10.66 14.85 -1.21
N VAL A 35 -11.71 14.11 -1.56
CA VAL A 35 -11.59 12.90 -2.40
C VAL A 35 -12.29 13.11 -3.73
N LEU A 36 -13.58 13.39 -3.72
CA LEU A 36 -14.36 13.46 -4.97
C LEU A 36 -14.01 14.68 -5.80
N TYR A 37 -13.92 15.87 -5.22
CA TYR A 37 -13.63 17.10 -5.94
C TYR A 37 -12.27 17.07 -6.67
N PRO A 38 -11.16 16.61 -6.04
CA PRO A 38 -9.90 16.43 -6.77
C PRO A 38 -9.99 15.47 -7.94
N LEU A 39 -10.66 14.34 -7.75
CA LEU A 39 -10.82 13.34 -8.81
C LEU A 39 -11.68 13.87 -9.95
N THR A 40 -12.81 14.53 -9.64
CA THR A 40 -13.67 15.12 -10.67
C THR A 40 -12.95 16.23 -11.42
N ARG A 41 -12.04 16.97 -10.76
CA ARG A 41 -11.24 17.99 -11.44
C ARG A 41 -10.25 17.39 -12.44
N ILE A 42 -9.59 16.28 -12.11
CA ILE A 42 -8.76 15.55 -13.10
C ILE A 42 -9.59 15.14 -14.30
N PHE A 43 -10.77 14.55 -14.07
CA PHE A 43 -11.64 14.12 -15.17
C PHE A 43 -12.10 15.32 -16.01
N TYR A 44 -12.53 16.40 -15.37
CA TYR A 44 -12.90 17.63 -16.05
C TYR A 44 -11.77 18.14 -16.95
N ASP A 45 -10.55 18.25 -16.43
CA ASP A 45 -9.41 18.74 -17.20
C ASP A 45 -8.98 17.77 -18.32
N ALA A 46 -9.15 16.46 -18.14
CA ALA A 46 -8.87 15.44 -19.15
C ALA A 46 -9.87 15.50 -20.32
N PHE A 47 -11.14 15.82 -20.06
CA PHE A 47 -12.22 15.89 -21.05
C PHE A 47 -12.50 17.30 -21.57
N THR A 48 -11.70 18.30 -21.23
CA THR A 48 -11.89 19.68 -21.70
C THR A 48 -10.67 20.23 -22.44
N ASN A 49 -10.86 21.29 -23.22
CA ASN A 49 -9.79 22.08 -23.85
C ASN A 49 -9.40 23.29 -22.96
N GLU A 50 -8.53 24.19 -23.43
CA GLU A 50 -8.18 25.42 -22.68
C GLU A 50 -9.38 26.34 -22.43
N ALA A 51 -10.38 26.32 -23.31
CA ALA A 51 -11.60 27.11 -23.17
C ALA A 51 -12.66 26.44 -22.26
N GLY A 52 -12.37 25.29 -21.65
CA GLY A 52 -13.31 24.54 -20.82
C GLY A 52 -14.41 23.81 -21.60
N GLN A 53 -14.31 23.74 -22.93
CA GLN A 53 -15.25 23.02 -23.78
C GLN A 53 -14.91 21.52 -23.80
N PHE A 54 -15.94 20.68 -23.79
CA PHE A 54 -15.76 19.23 -23.86
C PHE A 54 -15.04 18.81 -25.14
N THR A 55 -14.04 17.94 -25.01
CA THR A 55 -13.25 17.42 -26.13
C THR A 55 -12.72 16.02 -25.85
N LEU A 56 -12.58 15.23 -26.91
CA LEU A 56 -11.92 13.92 -26.90
C LEU A 56 -10.54 13.94 -27.56
N ILE A 57 -10.09 15.11 -28.04
CA ILE A 57 -8.80 15.28 -28.72
C ILE A 57 -7.65 14.82 -27.83
N ASN A 58 -7.71 15.12 -26.53
CA ASN A 58 -6.68 14.73 -25.58
C ASN A 58 -6.49 13.20 -25.51
N PHE A 59 -7.59 12.43 -25.57
CA PHE A 59 -7.55 10.97 -25.62
C PHE A 59 -7.12 10.47 -27.00
N GLN A 60 -7.58 11.12 -28.08
CA GLN A 60 -7.13 10.79 -29.42
C GLN A 60 -5.61 10.96 -29.55
N GLU A 61 -5.04 12.03 -29.02
CA GLU A 61 -3.59 12.24 -28.97
C GLU A 61 -2.88 11.15 -28.17
N PHE A 62 -3.41 10.78 -27.00
CA PHE A 62 -2.87 9.68 -26.21
C PHE A 62 -2.85 8.35 -27.00
N PHE A 63 -3.97 7.98 -27.63
CA PHE A 63 -4.12 6.70 -28.34
C PHE A 63 -3.48 6.69 -29.74
N THR A 64 -3.02 7.84 -30.26
CA THR A 64 -2.27 7.92 -31.53
C THR A 64 -0.76 8.01 -31.33
N ASP A 65 -0.31 8.42 -30.14
CA ASP A 65 1.10 8.45 -29.79
C ASP A 65 1.63 7.05 -29.45
N ARG A 66 2.59 6.58 -30.26
CA ARG A 66 3.21 5.26 -30.11
C ARG A 66 3.95 5.10 -28.77
N TYR A 67 4.51 6.18 -28.24
CA TYR A 67 5.26 6.13 -26.99
C TYR A 67 4.34 6.00 -25.77
N TYR A 68 3.18 6.65 -25.78
CA TYR A 68 2.17 6.47 -24.73
C TYR A 68 1.51 5.10 -24.78
N LEU A 69 1.19 4.58 -25.97
CA LEU A 69 0.70 3.20 -26.11
C LEU A 69 1.72 2.17 -25.62
N ARG A 70 3.01 2.35 -25.96
CA ARG A 70 4.09 1.50 -25.43
C ARG A 70 4.18 1.60 -23.90
N SER A 71 4.06 2.80 -23.34
CA SER A 71 4.07 3.01 -21.88
C SER A 71 2.90 2.33 -21.18
N LEU A 72 1.71 2.38 -21.77
CA LEU A 72 0.54 1.65 -21.29
C LEU A 72 0.78 0.13 -21.33
N TRP A 73 1.25 -0.39 -22.46
CA TRP A 73 1.52 -1.81 -22.64
C TRP A 73 2.58 -2.31 -21.65
N ASN A 74 3.69 -1.60 -21.53
CA ASN A 74 4.77 -1.93 -20.59
C ASN A 74 4.28 -1.93 -19.14
N SER A 75 3.43 -0.98 -18.74
CA SER A 75 2.84 -0.96 -17.39
C SER A 75 1.92 -2.16 -17.15
N LEU A 76 1.12 -2.56 -18.14
CA LEU A 76 0.29 -3.76 -18.04
C LEU A 76 1.14 -5.03 -17.94
N VAL A 77 2.16 -5.16 -18.79
CA VAL A 77 3.10 -6.30 -18.78
C VAL A 77 3.84 -6.37 -17.43
N LEU A 78 4.36 -5.25 -16.94
CA LEU A 78 5.04 -5.18 -15.64
C LEU A 78 4.09 -5.58 -14.49
N GLY A 79 2.87 -5.05 -14.47
CA GLY A 79 1.88 -5.39 -13.44
C GLY A 79 1.53 -6.89 -13.44
N VAL A 80 1.29 -7.49 -14.62
CA VAL A 80 1.04 -8.93 -14.74
C VAL A 80 2.27 -9.75 -14.33
N ALA A 81 3.47 -9.35 -14.78
CA ALA A 81 4.71 -10.03 -14.42
C ALA A 81 4.94 -10.01 -12.91
N ALA A 82 4.71 -8.86 -12.24
CA ALA A 82 4.83 -8.72 -10.80
C ALA A 82 3.80 -9.59 -10.06
N VAL A 83 2.56 -9.66 -10.52
CA VAL A 83 1.57 -10.60 -9.97
C VAL A 83 2.06 -12.03 -10.09
N VAL A 84 2.56 -12.45 -11.26
CA VAL A 84 3.04 -13.82 -11.47
C VAL A 84 4.22 -14.16 -10.56
N THR A 85 5.26 -13.32 -10.52
CA THR A 85 6.46 -13.57 -9.71
C THR A 85 6.17 -13.56 -8.22
N THR A 86 5.38 -12.59 -7.74
CA THR A 86 4.94 -12.55 -6.33
C THR A 86 4.01 -13.70 -5.98
N SER A 87 3.17 -14.17 -6.91
CA SER A 87 2.30 -15.35 -6.72
C SER A 87 3.13 -16.60 -6.50
N VAL A 88 4.15 -16.84 -7.34
CA VAL A 88 5.01 -18.02 -7.23
C VAL A 88 5.68 -18.07 -5.85
N ILE A 89 6.29 -16.96 -5.42
CA ILE A 89 6.95 -16.87 -4.12
C ILE A 89 5.92 -16.93 -2.98
N GLY A 90 4.85 -16.15 -3.08
CA GLY A 90 3.85 -16.00 -2.03
C GLY A 90 3.05 -17.28 -1.77
N ILE A 91 2.65 -18.00 -2.82
CA ILE A 91 2.01 -19.33 -2.70
C ILE A 91 3.00 -20.31 -2.06
N ALA A 92 4.26 -20.35 -2.51
CA ALA A 92 5.25 -21.26 -1.94
C ALA A 92 5.48 -21.01 -0.44
N VAL A 93 5.66 -19.74 -0.04
CA VAL A 93 5.87 -19.36 1.35
C VAL A 93 4.63 -19.61 2.20
N ALA A 94 3.43 -19.20 1.74
CA ALA A 94 2.18 -19.43 2.44
C ALA A 94 1.91 -20.92 2.65
N PHE A 95 2.13 -21.74 1.60
CA PHE A 95 1.95 -23.18 1.67
C PHE A 95 2.90 -23.82 2.68
N LEU A 96 4.18 -23.43 2.69
CA LEU A 96 5.15 -23.90 3.67
C LEU A 96 4.73 -23.54 5.09
N ILE A 97 4.36 -22.28 5.34
CA ILE A 97 3.98 -21.80 6.66
C ILE A 97 2.69 -22.46 7.15
N VAL A 98 1.66 -22.60 6.32
CA VAL A 98 0.36 -23.14 6.77
C VAL A 98 0.43 -24.65 7.00
N ARG A 99 1.08 -25.40 6.09
CA ARG A 99 0.92 -26.86 6.02
C ARG A 99 1.99 -27.67 6.72
N TYR A 100 3.19 -27.10 6.90
CA TYR A 100 4.32 -27.86 7.40
C TYR A 100 4.85 -27.33 8.72
N ASP A 101 5.40 -28.25 9.51
CA ASP A 101 6.19 -27.95 10.70
C ASP A 101 7.68 -28.17 10.42
N PHE A 102 8.48 -27.14 10.68
CA PHE A 102 9.92 -27.09 10.44
C PHE A 102 10.58 -26.06 11.37
N PRO A 103 11.90 -26.12 11.60
CA PRO A 103 12.56 -25.30 12.60
C PRO A 103 12.52 -23.84 12.17
N TYR A 104 12.40 -22.94 13.15
CA TYR A 104 12.31 -21.49 12.93
C TYR A 104 11.14 -21.02 12.06
N ARG A 105 10.15 -21.87 11.76
CA ARG A 105 8.94 -21.51 10.99
C ARG A 105 8.31 -20.18 11.43
N ASN A 106 8.17 -19.99 12.74
CA ASN A 106 7.60 -18.76 13.30
C ASN A 106 8.46 -17.52 13.06
N LEU A 107 9.79 -17.69 13.04
CA LEU A 107 10.73 -16.64 12.69
C LEU A 107 10.62 -16.31 11.20
N PHE A 108 10.59 -17.31 10.32
CA PHE A 108 10.40 -17.10 8.88
C PHE A 108 9.07 -16.41 8.59
N ALA A 109 7.97 -16.83 9.21
CA ALA A 109 6.67 -16.19 9.05
C ALA A 109 6.69 -14.70 9.41
N TYR A 110 7.51 -14.29 10.40
CA TYR A 110 7.72 -12.89 10.75
C TYR A 110 8.65 -12.17 9.76
N LEU A 111 9.83 -12.74 9.49
CA LEU A 111 10.85 -12.11 8.64
C LEU A 111 10.38 -11.91 7.20
N THR A 112 9.50 -12.78 6.72
CA THR A 112 8.85 -12.67 5.41
C THR A 112 8.06 -11.37 5.26
N MET A 113 7.57 -10.77 6.36
CA MET A 113 6.78 -9.53 6.30
C MET A 113 7.64 -8.26 6.25
N LEU A 114 8.92 -8.34 6.64
CA LEU A 114 9.81 -7.18 6.71
C LEU A 114 9.99 -6.41 5.38
N PRO A 115 10.09 -7.06 4.20
CA PRO A 115 10.39 -6.36 2.95
C PRO A 115 9.30 -5.36 2.53
N MET A 116 8.04 -5.64 2.84
CA MET A 116 6.89 -4.77 2.52
C MET A 116 6.86 -3.50 3.38
N ILE A 117 7.56 -3.49 4.52
CA ILE A 117 7.59 -2.36 5.45
C ILE A 117 8.62 -1.31 5.01
N LEU A 118 9.49 -1.68 4.07
CA LEU A 118 10.49 -0.78 3.52
C LEU A 118 9.86 0.13 2.48
N PRO A 119 10.17 1.43 2.48
CA PRO A 119 9.80 2.30 1.38
C PRO A 119 10.35 1.76 0.05
N PRO A 120 9.55 1.67 -1.03
CA PRO A 120 10.01 1.21 -2.34
C PRO A 120 11.25 1.97 -2.84
N LEU A 121 11.25 3.30 -2.66
CA LEU A 121 12.38 4.17 -2.99
C LEU A 121 13.68 3.76 -2.28
N VAL A 122 13.60 3.42 -0.99
CA VAL A 122 14.77 2.96 -0.23
C VAL A 122 15.19 1.56 -0.71
N GLY A 123 14.20 0.70 -1.01
CA GLY A 123 14.40 -0.64 -1.56
C GLY A 123 15.21 -0.63 -2.85
N VAL A 124 14.80 0.17 -3.83
CA VAL A 124 15.49 0.26 -5.13
C VAL A 124 16.91 0.79 -5.00
N LEU A 125 17.15 1.79 -4.15
CA LEU A 125 18.49 2.34 -3.93
C LEU A 125 19.45 1.30 -3.35
N GLY A 126 18.99 0.54 -2.34
CA GLY A 126 19.79 -0.52 -1.76
C GLY A 126 20.15 -1.62 -2.75
N PHE A 127 19.21 -2.01 -3.61
CA PHE A 127 19.50 -2.92 -4.71
C PHE A 127 20.48 -2.32 -5.72
N VAL A 128 20.34 -1.05 -6.10
CA VAL A 128 21.28 -0.39 -7.03
C VAL A 128 22.69 -0.35 -6.45
N PHE A 129 22.87 -0.10 -5.15
CA PHE A 129 24.20 -0.08 -4.54
C PHE A 129 24.90 -1.46 -4.55
N ILE A 130 24.14 -2.56 -4.39
CA ILE A 130 24.72 -3.91 -4.32
C ILE A 130 24.77 -4.60 -5.69
N LEU A 131 23.70 -4.48 -6.49
CA LEU A 131 23.48 -5.17 -7.77
C LEU A 131 23.62 -4.26 -8.99
N GLY A 132 23.89 -2.97 -8.81
CA GLY A 132 24.17 -2.05 -9.91
C GLY A 132 25.44 -2.44 -10.68
N ARG A 133 25.71 -1.77 -11.81
CA ARG A 133 26.86 -2.06 -12.69
C ARG A 133 28.19 -1.90 -11.97
N ALA A 134 28.28 -0.92 -11.06
CA ALA A 134 29.43 -0.68 -10.19
C ALA A 134 29.22 -1.18 -8.76
N GLY A 135 28.18 -1.99 -8.52
CA GLY A 135 27.83 -2.50 -7.20
C GLY A 135 28.65 -3.72 -6.79
N THR A 136 28.59 -4.06 -5.49
CA THR A 136 29.36 -5.15 -4.86
C THR A 136 29.40 -6.44 -5.67
N VAL A 137 28.24 -6.93 -6.11
CA VAL A 137 28.13 -8.23 -6.76
C VAL A 137 28.85 -8.22 -8.11
N ASN A 138 28.68 -7.17 -8.90
CA ASN A 138 29.36 -7.07 -10.19
C ASN A 138 30.87 -6.95 -10.03
N VAL A 139 31.34 -6.11 -9.10
CA VAL A 139 32.79 -5.96 -8.86
C VAL A 139 33.38 -7.30 -8.42
N TRP A 140 32.74 -7.99 -7.47
CA TRP A 140 33.22 -9.29 -7.01
C TRP A 140 33.20 -10.38 -8.10
N LEU A 141 32.17 -10.42 -8.94
CA LEU A 141 32.12 -11.35 -10.08
C LEU A 141 33.18 -11.02 -11.13
N MET A 142 33.44 -9.74 -11.41
CA MET A 142 34.50 -9.33 -12.34
C MET A 142 35.88 -9.70 -11.80
N ASP A 143 36.14 -9.48 -10.52
CA ASP A 143 37.42 -9.82 -9.87
C ASP A 143 37.63 -11.34 -9.81
N TRP A 144 36.59 -12.10 -9.47
CA TRP A 144 36.71 -13.55 -9.25
C TRP A 144 36.65 -14.36 -10.55
N LEU A 145 35.77 -13.97 -11.48
CA LEU A 145 35.54 -14.68 -12.75
C LEU A 145 36.23 -14.00 -13.95
N HIS A 146 37.03 -12.95 -13.71
CA HIS A 146 37.77 -12.20 -14.74
C HIS A 146 36.87 -11.71 -15.88
N MET A 147 35.64 -11.30 -15.57
CA MET A 147 34.69 -10.82 -16.59
C MET A 147 35.08 -9.43 -17.11
N ALA A 148 35.00 -9.24 -18.43
CA ALA A 148 35.31 -7.95 -19.05
C ALA A 148 34.20 -6.89 -18.84
N HIS A 149 32.96 -7.31 -18.61
CA HIS A 149 31.80 -6.43 -18.50
C HIS A 149 30.88 -6.85 -17.34
N PRO A 150 30.26 -5.88 -16.64
CA PRO A 150 29.32 -6.19 -15.57
C PRO A 150 28.01 -6.76 -16.13
N ILE A 151 27.37 -7.61 -15.33
CA ILE A 151 26.04 -8.15 -15.63
C ILE A 151 24.98 -7.11 -15.26
N ASN A 152 24.01 -6.89 -16.15
CA ASN A 152 22.94 -5.93 -15.92
C ASN A 152 21.78 -6.51 -15.09
N PHE A 153 21.94 -6.55 -13.77
CA PHE A 153 20.88 -7.01 -12.87
C PHE A 153 19.75 -5.99 -12.68
N MET A 154 20.07 -4.69 -12.65
CA MET A 154 19.15 -3.65 -12.16
C MET A 154 18.57 -2.72 -13.23
N TYR A 155 19.28 -2.39 -14.30
CA TYR A 155 18.85 -1.32 -15.20
C TYR A 155 17.93 -1.88 -16.30
N GLY A 156 16.66 -1.49 -16.27
CA GLY A 156 15.62 -1.99 -17.17
C GLY A 156 14.46 -2.63 -16.42
N MET A 157 13.49 -3.17 -17.18
CA MET A 157 12.25 -3.75 -16.62
C MET A 157 12.52 -4.88 -15.61
N GLN A 158 13.61 -5.63 -15.80
CA GLN A 158 13.99 -6.73 -14.91
C GLN A 158 14.35 -6.26 -13.49
N GLY A 159 14.98 -5.09 -13.36
CA GLY A 159 15.31 -4.55 -12.05
C GLY A 159 14.07 -3.98 -11.35
N VAL A 160 13.17 -3.34 -12.11
CA VAL A 160 11.85 -2.94 -11.58
C VAL A 160 11.10 -4.15 -11.07
N LEU A 161 10.99 -5.20 -11.91
CA LEU A 161 10.30 -6.43 -11.55
C LEU A 161 10.94 -7.11 -10.32
N LEU A 162 12.27 -7.11 -10.19
CA LEU A 162 12.96 -7.66 -9.03
C LEU A 162 12.57 -6.91 -7.75
N VAL A 163 12.65 -5.57 -7.77
CA VAL A 163 12.32 -4.72 -6.62
C VAL A 163 10.85 -4.92 -6.22
N GLU A 164 9.94 -4.82 -7.18
CA GLU A 164 8.50 -5.03 -6.99
C GLU A 164 8.21 -6.43 -6.43
N THR A 165 8.85 -7.46 -6.98
CA THR A 165 8.66 -8.84 -6.52
C THR A 165 9.08 -9.00 -5.07
N VAL A 166 10.28 -8.54 -4.70
CA VAL A 166 10.81 -8.67 -3.34
C VAL A 166 10.02 -7.82 -2.35
N HIS A 167 9.56 -6.65 -2.77
CA HIS A 167 8.81 -5.75 -1.91
C HIS A 167 7.35 -6.22 -1.69
N LEU A 168 6.71 -6.77 -2.72
CA LEU A 168 5.26 -7.07 -2.72
C LEU A 168 4.89 -8.54 -2.52
N PHE A 169 5.82 -9.49 -2.64
CA PHE A 169 5.49 -10.90 -2.34
C PHE A 169 4.96 -11.14 -0.91
N PRO A 170 5.33 -10.36 0.14
CA PRO A 170 4.75 -10.56 1.47
C PRO A 170 3.25 -10.28 1.49
N LEU A 171 2.78 -9.29 0.72
CA LEU A 171 1.37 -8.96 0.59
C LEU A 171 0.59 -10.13 -0.02
N MET A 172 1.11 -10.68 -1.12
CA MET A 172 0.57 -11.88 -1.75
C MET A 172 0.56 -13.08 -0.79
N THR A 173 1.65 -13.28 -0.05
CA THR A 173 1.76 -14.34 0.97
C THR A 173 0.68 -14.22 2.03
N LEU A 174 0.42 -13.01 2.54
CA LEU A 174 -0.61 -12.76 3.56
C LEU A 174 -2.01 -13.07 3.04
N SER A 175 -2.35 -12.61 1.84
CA SER A 175 -3.67 -12.86 1.24
C SER A 175 -3.92 -14.36 1.02
N ILE A 176 -2.90 -15.10 0.59
CA ILE A 176 -3.01 -16.56 0.41
C ILE A 176 -3.05 -17.28 1.76
N LEU A 177 -2.24 -16.85 2.74
CA LEU A 177 -2.21 -17.46 4.06
C LEU A 177 -3.57 -17.32 4.76
N ASP A 178 -4.19 -16.14 4.70
CA ASP A 178 -5.54 -15.89 5.21
C ASP A 178 -6.55 -16.83 4.55
N ALA A 179 -6.57 -16.86 3.21
CA ALA A 179 -7.47 -17.73 2.45
C ALA A 179 -7.27 -19.22 2.79
N MET A 180 -6.02 -19.68 2.85
CA MET A 180 -5.68 -21.06 3.18
C MET A 180 -6.06 -21.45 4.61
N SER A 181 -6.05 -20.49 5.55
CA SER A 181 -6.39 -20.73 6.96
C SER A 181 -7.89 -20.89 7.18
N LYS A 182 -8.72 -20.44 6.22
CA LYS A 182 -10.18 -20.58 6.23
C LYS A 182 -10.67 -21.87 5.58
N VAL A 183 -9.83 -22.53 4.76
CA VAL A 183 -10.18 -23.82 4.13
C VAL A 183 -10.29 -24.91 5.19
N ASP A 184 -11.44 -25.59 5.24
CA ASP A 184 -11.68 -26.73 6.13
C ASP A 184 -10.79 -27.93 5.71
N PRO A 185 -9.94 -28.47 6.61
CA PRO A 185 -9.17 -29.68 6.38
C PRO A 185 -10.00 -30.88 5.93
N SER A 186 -11.28 -30.98 6.34
CA SER A 186 -12.17 -32.09 5.98
C SER A 186 -12.38 -32.22 4.47
N LEU A 187 -12.39 -31.11 3.72
CA LEU A 187 -12.50 -31.11 2.26
C LEU A 187 -11.28 -31.76 1.60
N GLU A 188 -10.10 -31.54 2.17
CA GLU A 188 -8.85 -32.12 1.69
C GLU A 188 -8.67 -33.59 2.09
N GLU A 189 -9.20 -33.97 3.24
CA GLU A 189 -9.27 -35.36 3.70
C GLU A 189 -10.27 -36.17 2.88
N ALA A 190 -11.44 -35.60 2.57
CA ALA A 190 -12.41 -36.18 1.65
C ALA A 190 -11.80 -36.39 0.26
N ALA A 191 -11.12 -35.38 -0.27
CA ALA A 191 -10.37 -35.50 -1.52
C ALA A 191 -9.29 -36.59 -1.45
N GLN A 192 -8.61 -36.74 -0.31
CA GLN A 192 -7.66 -37.83 -0.07
C GLN A 192 -8.32 -39.21 -0.14
N GLY A 193 -9.49 -39.36 0.50
CA GLY A 193 -10.29 -40.58 0.48
C GLY A 193 -10.74 -40.96 -0.93
N MET A 194 -11.04 -39.97 -1.78
CA MET A 194 -11.39 -40.13 -3.19
C MET A 194 -10.17 -40.32 -4.12
N GLY A 195 -8.96 -40.43 -3.58
CA GLY A 195 -7.74 -40.71 -4.35
C GLY A 195 -6.95 -39.47 -4.82
N ALA A 196 -7.40 -38.24 -4.52
CA ALA A 196 -6.65 -37.03 -4.83
C ALA A 196 -5.46 -36.84 -3.86
N LYS A 197 -4.23 -36.91 -4.40
CA LYS A 197 -2.97 -36.79 -3.66
C LYS A 197 -2.07 -35.70 -4.24
N GLY A 198 -1.25 -35.09 -3.39
CA GLY A 198 -0.21 -34.13 -3.79
C GLY A 198 -0.77 -32.95 -4.60
N TRP A 199 -0.19 -32.71 -5.79
CA TRP A 199 -0.56 -31.61 -6.68
C TRP A 199 -2.01 -31.65 -7.15
N ARG A 200 -2.58 -32.84 -7.38
CA ARG A 200 -3.98 -32.97 -7.80
C ARG A 200 -4.92 -32.37 -6.76
N ARG A 201 -4.68 -32.63 -5.48
CA ARG A 201 -5.46 -32.02 -4.38
C ARG A 201 -5.31 -30.50 -4.34
N PHE A 202 -4.09 -30.00 -4.54
CA PHE A 202 -3.85 -28.57 -4.56
C PHE A 202 -4.66 -27.88 -5.67
N TRP A 203 -4.60 -28.39 -6.91
CA TRP A 203 -5.31 -27.80 -8.04
C TRP A 203 -6.82 -28.01 -8.01
N ASP A 204 -7.30 -29.15 -7.51
CA ASP A 204 -8.72 -29.50 -7.53
C ASP A 204 -9.50 -28.93 -6.32
N VAL A 205 -8.83 -28.71 -5.19
CA VAL A 205 -9.49 -28.31 -3.92
C VAL A 205 -8.89 -27.05 -3.33
N THR A 206 -7.60 -27.06 -2.99
CA THR A 206 -6.99 -25.95 -2.24
C THR A 206 -6.98 -24.65 -3.04
N LEU A 207 -6.57 -24.67 -4.31
CA LEU A 207 -6.46 -23.48 -5.15
C LEU A 207 -7.83 -22.87 -5.50
N PRO A 208 -8.85 -23.63 -5.93
CA PRO A 208 -10.19 -23.09 -6.18
C PRO A 208 -10.80 -22.41 -4.95
N LEU A 209 -10.66 -23.03 -3.77
CA LEU A 209 -11.18 -22.47 -2.51
C LEU A 209 -10.38 -21.25 -2.03
N THR A 210 -9.09 -21.15 -2.36
CA THR A 210 -8.26 -19.99 -2.01
C THR A 210 -8.27 -18.89 -3.07
N THR A 211 -8.91 -19.13 -4.23
CA THR A 211 -8.96 -18.19 -5.36
C THR A 211 -9.49 -16.80 -4.96
N PRO A 212 -10.54 -16.64 -4.12
CA PRO A 212 -11.01 -15.29 -3.74
C PRO A 212 -9.95 -14.47 -3.00
N GLY A 213 -9.21 -15.11 -2.08
CA GLY A 213 -8.10 -14.44 -1.38
C GLY A 213 -6.89 -14.22 -2.28
N TYR A 214 -6.59 -15.16 -3.18
CA TYR A 214 -5.56 -14.99 -4.21
C TYR A 214 -5.85 -13.76 -5.10
N VAL A 215 -7.08 -13.64 -5.63
CA VAL A 215 -7.48 -12.53 -6.50
C VAL A 215 -7.39 -11.19 -5.75
N SER A 216 -7.73 -11.18 -4.46
CA SER A 216 -7.58 -9.99 -3.61
C SER A 216 -6.11 -9.58 -3.48
N GLY A 217 -5.20 -10.53 -3.23
CA GLY A 217 -3.76 -10.26 -3.17
C GLY A 217 -3.17 -9.84 -4.52
N ALA A 218 -3.54 -10.55 -5.59
CA ALA A 218 -3.12 -10.26 -6.97
C ALA A 218 -3.52 -8.85 -7.40
N LEU A 219 -4.74 -8.43 -7.07
CA LEU A 219 -5.21 -7.08 -7.35
C LEU A 219 -4.36 -6.03 -6.65
N LEU A 220 -4.07 -6.21 -5.36
CA LEU A 220 -3.29 -5.23 -4.60
C LEU A 220 -1.86 -5.12 -5.14
N VAL A 221 -1.21 -6.25 -5.44
CA VAL A 221 0.11 -6.26 -6.09
C VAL A 221 0.06 -5.54 -7.43
N PHE A 222 -0.92 -5.87 -8.29
CA PHE A 222 -1.08 -5.24 -9.59
C PHE A 222 -1.23 -3.73 -9.47
N ILE A 223 -2.13 -3.26 -8.60
CA ILE A 223 -2.41 -1.83 -8.39
C ILE A 223 -1.15 -1.09 -7.92
N TRP A 224 -0.41 -1.66 -6.97
CA TRP A 224 0.77 -1.02 -6.40
C TRP A 224 1.90 -0.92 -7.44
N THR A 225 2.19 -2.02 -8.15
CA THR A 225 3.19 -2.01 -9.22
C THR A 225 2.77 -1.10 -10.38
N PHE A 226 1.49 -1.10 -10.77
CA PHE A 226 0.98 -0.26 -11.85
C PHE A 226 1.01 1.24 -11.51
N ALA A 227 0.91 1.57 -10.23
CA ALA A 227 0.98 2.93 -9.72
C ALA A 227 2.41 3.43 -9.46
N ASP A 228 3.41 2.54 -9.44
CA ASP A 228 4.77 2.93 -9.11
C ASP A 228 5.49 3.62 -10.29
N PHE A 229 6.13 4.72 -9.95
CA PHE A 229 6.98 5.48 -10.86
C PHE A 229 8.37 5.74 -10.28
N VAL A 230 8.54 5.59 -8.97
CA VAL A 230 9.80 5.94 -8.31
C VAL A 230 10.83 4.85 -8.55
N THR A 231 10.45 3.57 -8.37
CA THR A 231 11.36 2.44 -8.65
C THR A 231 11.85 2.43 -10.10
N PRO A 232 10.97 2.52 -11.12
CA PRO A 232 11.41 2.59 -12.51
C PRO A 232 12.33 3.77 -12.81
N LEU A 233 12.01 4.95 -12.29
CA LEU A 233 12.78 6.16 -12.57
C LEU A 233 14.21 6.06 -12.01
N VAL A 234 14.38 5.47 -10.82
CA VAL A 234 15.71 5.22 -10.23
C VAL A 234 16.55 4.26 -11.07
N VAL A 235 15.94 3.24 -11.68
CA VAL A 235 16.67 2.28 -12.55
C VAL A 235 16.71 2.69 -14.02
N GLY A 236 16.24 3.90 -14.35
CA GLY A 236 16.30 4.49 -15.69
C GLY A 236 15.21 4.02 -16.67
N VAL A 237 14.11 3.45 -16.18
CA VAL A 237 12.96 3.05 -17.00
C VAL A 237 11.93 4.19 -17.03
N GLN A 238 11.70 4.74 -18.22
CA GLN A 238 10.80 5.89 -18.41
C GLN A 238 9.53 5.54 -19.19
N ASP A 239 9.52 4.44 -19.94
CA ASP A 239 8.40 4.00 -20.79
C ASP A 239 7.36 3.20 -19.98
N LEU A 240 6.91 3.78 -18.86
CA LEU A 240 5.82 3.30 -18.01
C LEU A 240 4.83 4.42 -17.75
N LEU A 241 3.55 4.09 -17.70
CA LEU A 241 2.45 5.04 -17.63
C LEU A 241 2.52 5.95 -16.38
N ALA A 242 2.80 5.39 -15.20
CA ALA A 242 2.96 6.17 -13.98
C ALA A 242 4.17 7.11 -14.01
N VAL A 243 5.27 6.69 -14.66
CA VAL A 243 6.47 7.53 -14.87
C VAL A 243 6.16 8.68 -15.81
N GLN A 244 5.42 8.41 -16.89
CA GLN A 244 4.98 9.45 -17.82
C GLN A 244 4.03 10.46 -17.17
N ALA A 245 3.13 10.01 -16.29
CA ALA A 245 2.31 10.94 -15.50
C ALA A 245 3.16 11.92 -14.68
N TYR A 246 4.26 11.44 -14.09
CA TYR A 246 5.19 12.27 -13.34
C TYR A 246 6.02 13.22 -14.23
N LEU A 247 6.73 12.67 -15.23
CA LEU A 247 7.62 13.44 -16.09
C LEU A 247 6.86 14.55 -16.83
N ASN A 248 5.68 14.23 -17.37
CA ASN A 248 4.88 15.19 -18.13
C ASN A 248 4.42 16.39 -17.28
N ILE A 249 4.25 16.20 -15.97
CA ILE A 249 3.80 17.25 -15.06
C ILE A 249 4.99 18.06 -14.53
N VAL A 250 6.06 17.39 -14.11
CA VAL A 250 7.21 18.05 -13.46
C VAL A 250 8.10 18.79 -14.45
N GLN A 251 8.27 18.27 -15.67
CA GLN A 251 9.12 18.93 -16.66
C GLN A 251 8.52 20.25 -17.16
N PHE A 252 7.18 20.40 -17.11
CA PHE A 252 6.41 21.58 -17.51
C PHE A 252 6.97 22.35 -18.74
N VAL A 253 7.45 21.61 -19.75
CA VAL A 253 8.09 22.19 -20.93
C VAL A 253 7.04 22.76 -21.89
N ASP A 254 5.90 22.08 -21.99
CA ASP A 254 4.80 22.40 -22.91
C ASP A 254 3.45 22.13 -22.21
N ARG A 255 2.49 23.03 -22.42
CA ARG A 255 1.10 22.88 -21.96
C ARG A 255 0.46 21.59 -22.47
N ARG A 256 0.79 21.18 -23.70
CA ARG A 256 0.32 19.92 -24.30
C ARG A 256 0.82 18.71 -23.51
N ILE A 257 2.11 18.68 -23.20
CA ILE A 257 2.73 17.60 -22.41
C ILE A 257 2.12 17.58 -21.01
N PHE A 258 1.98 18.73 -20.36
CA PHE A 258 1.34 18.84 -19.05
C PHE A 258 -0.09 18.27 -19.06
N ARG A 259 -0.90 18.62 -20.06
CA ARG A 259 -2.25 18.09 -20.25
C ARG A 259 -2.24 16.57 -20.41
N MET A 260 -1.25 16.03 -21.13
CA MET A 260 -1.10 14.60 -21.27
C MET A 260 -0.79 13.91 -19.93
N GLY A 261 -0.03 14.55 -19.04
CA GLY A 261 0.13 14.08 -17.64
C GLY A 261 -1.20 13.96 -16.89
N ILE A 262 -2.13 14.89 -17.10
CA ILE A 262 -3.50 14.84 -16.54
C ILE A 262 -4.31 13.70 -17.15
N VAL A 263 -4.28 13.55 -18.49
CA VAL A 263 -4.98 12.46 -19.21
C VAL A 263 -4.49 11.10 -18.74
N ILE A 264 -3.17 10.92 -18.65
CA ILE A 264 -2.55 9.70 -18.15
C ILE A 264 -3.02 9.43 -16.71
N SER A 265 -3.06 10.45 -15.85
CA SER A 265 -3.55 10.31 -14.48
C SER A 265 -5.02 9.91 -14.42
N ALA A 266 -5.87 10.48 -15.28
CA ALA A 266 -7.26 10.09 -15.42
C ALA A 266 -7.40 8.63 -15.86
N LEU A 267 -6.59 8.19 -16.84
CA LEU A 267 -6.55 6.80 -17.30
C LEU A 267 -6.08 5.84 -16.19
N LEU A 268 -5.05 6.21 -15.43
CA LEU A 268 -4.58 5.46 -14.27
C LEU A 268 -5.69 5.27 -13.23
N VAL A 269 -6.46 6.33 -12.93
CA VAL A 269 -7.62 6.24 -12.02
C VAL A 269 -8.73 5.36 -12.60
N LEU A 270 -9.06 5.52 -13.89
CA LEU A 270 -10.09 4.70 -14.55
C LEU A 270 -9.73 3.22 -14.54
N LEU A 271 -8.49 2.89 -14.85
CA LEU A 271 -7.99 1.52 -14.82
C LEU A 271 -8.02 0.96 -13.39
N ALA A 272 -7.59 1.74 -12.40
CA ALA A 272 -7.69 1.35 -11.00
C ALA A 272 -9.14 1.06 -10.57
N ILE A 273 -10.10 1.93 -10.95
CA ILE A 273 -11.54 1.70 -10.72
C ILE A 273 -11.99 0.41 -11.38
N ALA A 274 -11.66 0.22 -12.66
CA ALA A 274 -12.05 -0.96 -13.42
C ALA A 274 -11.52 -2.25 -12.76
N PHE A 275 -10.26 -2.27 -12.35
CA PHE A 275 -9.67 -3.43 -11.68
C PHE A 275 -10.33 -3.72 -10.33
N VAL A 276 -10.61 -2.70 -9.52
CA VAL A 276 -11.35 -2.87 -8.26
C VAL A 276 -12.75 -3.43 -8.50
N LEU A 277 -13.48 -2.93 -9.51
CA LEU A 277 -14.83 -3.41 -9.82
C LEU A 277 -14.80 -4.86 -10.29
N VAL A 278 -13.88 -5.22 -11.19
CA VAL A 278 -13.68 -6.60 -11.67
C VAL A 278 -13.38 -7.54 -10.51
N ALA A 279 -12.47 -7.13 -9.62
CA ALA A 279 -12.10 -7.95 -8.47
C ALA A 279 -13.26 -8.10 -7.47
N ARG A 280 -13.97 -7.01 -7.14
CA ARG A 280 -15.15 -7.08 -6.26
C ARG A 280 -16.22 -8.00 -6.82
N HIS A 281 -16.49 -7.92 -8.12
CA HIS A 281 -17.45 -8.79 -8.78
C HIS A 281 -17.01 -10.26 -8.71
N TYR A 282 -15.74 -10.54 -9.02
CA TYR A 282 -15.21 -11.90 -9.00
C TYR A 282 -15.17 -12.52 -7.60
N VAL A 283 -14.76 -11.76 -6.58
CA VAL A 283 -14.73 -12.20 -5.18
C VAL A 283 -16.15 -12.45 -4.67
N ALA A 284 -17.12 -11.59 -4.99
CA ALA A 284 -18.51 -11.76 -4.58
C ALA A 284 -19.16 -13.02 -5.17
N ILE A 285 -18.79 -13.43 -6.39
CA ILE A 285 -19.29 -14.65 -7.03
C ILE A 285 -18.74 -15.92 -6.35
N LYS A 286 -17.52 -15.85 -5.81
CA LYS A 286 -16.79 -17.00 -5.26
C LYS A 286 -16.64 -16.96 -3.74
N ASP A 287 -17.55 -16.29 -3.03
CA ASP A 287 -17.49 -16.22 -1.57
C ASP A 287 -17.87 -17.57 -0.94
N TYR A 288 -16.90 -18.49 -0.88
CA TYR A 288 -16.99 -19.77 -0.20
C TYR A 288 -16.83 -19.55 1.31
N SER A 289 -17.77 -18.82 1.92
CA SER A 289 -17.67 -18.39 3.31
C SER A 289 -17.89 -19.55 4.30
N SER A 290 -16.80 -20.10 4.81
CA SER A 290 -16.76 -20.63 6.18
C SER A 290 -16.26 -19.52 7.09
N LEU A 291 -17.14 -18.97 7.94
CA LEU A 291 -16.80 -17.95 8.95
C LEU A 291 -15.90 -18.51 10.08
N ALA A 292 -15.62 -19.82 10.07
CA ALA A 292 -14.81 -20.50 11.07
C ALA A 292 -13.39 -20.75 10.56
N TYR A 293 -12.40 -20.24 11.31
CA TYR A 293 -11.01 -20.66 11.16
C TYR A 293 -10.89 -22.15 11.51
N SER A 294 -10.39 -22.94 10.56
CA SER A 294 -10.15 -24.35 10.81
C SER A 294 -8.73 -24.57 11.32
N LYS A 295 -8.58 -25.40 12.36
CA LYS A 295 -7.25 -25.76 12.87
C LYS A 295 -6.61 -26.76 11.91
N VAL A 296 -5.83 -26.25 10.95
CA VAL A 296 -5.10 -27.09 10.01
C VAL A 296 -4.01 -27.88 10.76
N GLU A 297 -4.12 -29.20 10.78
CA GLU A 297 -3.05 -30.06 11.32
C GLU A 297 -1.81 -29.98 10.43
N ARG A 298 -0.68 -29.61 11.05
CA ARG A 298 0.59 -29.44 10.35
C ARG A 298 1.29 -30.77 10.18
N ARG A 299 1.78 -31.03 8.98
CA ARG A 299 2.52 -32.24 8.66
C ARG A 299 4.01 -32.01 8.91
N ARG A 300 4.69 -33.01 9.46
CA ARG A 300 6.16 -32.98 9.57
C ARG A 300 6.78 -33.31 8.21
N LEU A 301 7.75 -32.51 7.79
CA LEU A 301 8.54 -32.80 6.60
C LEU A 301 9.61 -33.85 6.92
N GLY A 302 9.88 -34.75 5.96
CA GLY A 302 11.08 -35.60 6.02
C GLY A 302 12.36 -34.76 6.05
N PRO A 303 13.48 -35.31 6.55
CA PRO A 303 14.69 -34.53 6.88
C PRO A 303 15.24 -33.72 5.70
N VAL A 304 15.28 -34.30 4.49
CA VAL A 304 15.76 -33.61 3.28
C VAL A 304 14.83 -32.45 2.90
N LYS A 305 13.51 -32.70 2.83
CA LYS A 305 12.52 -31.68 2.45
C LYS A 305 12.47 -30.53 3.47
N ARG A 306 12.69 -30.84 4.76
CA ARG A 306 12.79 -29.86 5.83
C ARG A 306 13.94 -28.88 5.59
N TRP A 307 15.13 -29.37 5.27
CA TRP A 307 16.28 -28.51 5.00
C TRP A 307 16.19 -27.78 3.66
N LEU A 308 15.56 -28.36 2.64
CA LEU A 308 15.25 -27.64 1.40
C LEU A 308 14.29 -26.47 1.63
N ALA A 309 13.25 -26.65 2.44
CA ALA A 309 12.33 -25.57 2.80
C ALA A 309 13.04 -24.45 3.57
N VAL A 310 13.90 -24.80 4.54
CA VAL A 310 14.71 -23.83 5.27
C VAL A 310 15.68 -23.11 4.32
N GLY A 311 16.38 -23.84 3.44
CA GLY A 311 17.31 -23.27 2.46
C GLY A 311 16.64 -22.28 1.51
N PHE A 312 15.45 -22.63 0.99
CA PHE A 312 14.63 -21.73 0.18
C PHE A 312 14.28 -20.44 0.93
N LEU A 313 13.79 -20.56 2.16
CA LEU A 313 13.41 -19.39 2.97
C LEU A 313 14.62 -18.54 3.35
N VAL A 314 15.77 -19.15 3.66
CA VAL A 314 17.03 -18.43 3.93
C VAL A 314 17.48 -17.68 2.68
N ALA A 315 17.47 -18.30 1.50
CA ALA A 315 17.83 -17.64 0.25
C ALA A 315 16.89 -16.47 -0.06
N LEU A 316 15.57 -16.66 0.13
CA LEU A 316 14.58 -15.61 -0.05
C LEU A 316 14.82 -14.44 0.91
N LEU A 317 15.08 -14.71 2.19
CA LEU A 317 15.38 -13.67 3.16
C LEU A 317 16.70 -12.97 2.88
N PHE A 318 17.72 -13.70 2.39
CA PHE A 318 18.98 -13.11 1.98
C PHE A 318 18.78 -12.10 0.84
N VAL A 319 18.06 -12.49 -0.22
CA VAL A 319 17.71 -11.56 -1.33
C VAL A 319 16.89 -10.38 -0.80
N SER A 320 15.96 -10.64 0.11
CA SER A 320 15.12 -9.62 0.71
C SER A 320 15.84 -8.67 1.69
N ALA A 321 17.05 -9.03 2.12
CA ALA A 321 17.90 -8.23 3.00
C ALA A 321 18.91 -7.36 2.23
N ILE A 322 19.10 -7.62 0.93
CA ILE A 322 20.04 -6.88 0.06
C ILE A 322 19.80 -5.37 0.14
N PRO A 323 18.56 -4.85 0.03
CA PRO A 323 18.34 -3.41 0.07
C PRO A 323 18.78 -2.75 1.37
N GLN A 324 18.51 -3.39 2.50
CA GLN A 324 18.80 -2.90 3.84
C GLN A 324 20.30 -2.84 4.05
N VAL A 325 21.01 -3.89 3.64
CA VAL A 325 22.47 -3.94 3.69
C VAL A 325 23.07 -2.89 2.76
N GLY A 326 22.56 -2.76 1.53
CA GLY A 326 23.04 -1.78 0.56
C GLY A 326 22.88 -0.34 1.04
N VAL A 327 21.70 0.02 1.54
CA VAL A 327 21.43 1.36 2.09
C VAL A 327 22.25 1.63 3.35
N LEU A 328 22.37 0.65 4.24
CA LEU A 328 23.18 0.79 5.46
C LEU A 328 24.64 1.05 5.11
N LEU A 329 25.23 0.25 4.21
CA LEU A 329 26.60 0.42 3.76
C LEU A 329 26.82 1.76 3.04
N ALA A 330 25.87 2.19 2.20
CA ALA A 330 25.95 3.48 1.52
C ALA A 330 25.84 4.67 2.49
N ALA A 331 25.06 4.53 3.56
CA ALA A 331 24.87 5.58 4.55
C ALA A 331 26.12 5.87 5.40
N VAL A 332 27.02 4.89 5.53
CA VAL A 332 28.29 5.03 6.27
C VAL A 332 29.52 5.00 5.38
N GLY A 333 29.39 4.56 4.12
CA GLY A 333 30.51 4.27 3.24
C GLY A 333 30.99 5.47 2.41
N LYS A 334 32.30 5.71 2.39
CA LYS A 334 32.99 6.61 1.45
C LYS A 334 33.84 5.81 0.46
N GLY A 335 33.93 6.30 -0.78
CA GLY A 335 34.73 5.68 -1.84
C GLY A 335 34.16 4.34 -2.34
N TRP A 336 32.85 4.12 -2.20
CA TRP A 336 32.20 2.90 -2.67
C TRP A 336 31.82 3.02 -4.15
N ALA A 337 32.84 2.93 -5.01
CA ALA A 337 32.68 2.94 -6.45
C ALA A 337 33.73 2.00 -7.05
N LEU A 338 33.29 1.01 -7.83
CA LEU A 338 34.17 -0.03 -8.40
C LEU A 338 34.97 -0.83 -7.34
N THR A 339 34.46 -0.87 -6.10
CA THR A 339 34.99 -1.71 -5.02
C THR A 339 33.87 -2.61 -4.48
N PRO A 340 34.17 -3.84 -4.02
CA PRO A 340 33.14 -4.71 -3.46
C PRO A 340 32.47 -4.09 -2.23
N PHE A 341 33.21 -3.36 -1.41
CA PHE A 341 32.73 -2.71 -0.20
C PHE A 341 33.25 -1.26 -0.12
N PRO A 342 32.64 -0.40 0.71
CA PRO A 342 33.19 0.93 0.99
C PRO A 342 34.63 0.85 1.50
N VAL A 343 35.49 1.76 1.03
CA VAL A 343 36.92 1.81 1.40
C VAL A 343 37.11 2.47 2.76
N HIS A 344 36.29 3.49 3.05
CA HIS A 344 36.30 4.20 4.31
C HIS A 344 34.90 4.29 4.88
N TYR A 345 34.82 4.46 6.20
CA TYR A 345 33.55 4.62 6.92
C TYR A 345 33.49 5.98 7.60
N THR A 346 32.31 6.57 7.60
CA THR A 346 32.02 7.89 8.19
C THR A 346 30.61 7.91 8.80
N LEU A 347 30.38 8.85 9.71
CA LEU A 347 29.05 9.26 10.14
C LEU A 347 28.68 10.68 9.68
N ASP A 348 29.53 11.30 8.85
CA ASP A 348 29.33 12.68 8.35
C ASP A 348 27.98 12.82 7.62
N TYR A 349 27.56 11.80 6.85
CA TYR A 349 26.27 11.83 6.16
C TYR A 349 25.09 11.88 7.12
N PHE A 350 25.16 11.19 8.26
CA PHE A 350 24.16 11.30 9.32
C PHE A 350 24.20 12.66 9.99
N ARG A 351 25.40 13.21 10.23
CA ARG A 351 25.60 14.56 10.77
C ARG A 351 24.95 15.60 9.87
N GLN A 352 25.23 15.57 8.57
CA GLN A 352 24.66 16.49 7.57
C GLN A 352 23.14 16.41 7.55
N VAL A 353 22.56 15.21 7.41
CA VAL A 353 21.10 15.12 7.27
C VAL A 353 20.35 15.42 8.57
N SER A 354 20.96 15.14 9.73
CA SER A 354 20.31 15.33 11.03
C SER A 354 20.53 16.72 11.63
N ILE A 355 21.60 17.43 11.25
CA ILE A 355 21.93 18.75 11.82
C ILE A 355 21.80 19.86 10.78
N GLU A 356 22.23 19.63 9.54
CA GLU A 356 22.23 20.66 8.49
C GLU A 356 20.88 20.68 7.75
N THR A 357 20.23 19.52 7.60
CA THR A 357 18.89 19.42 6.99
C THR A 357 17.85 18.65 7.84
N PRO A 358 17.69 18.97 9.15
CA PRO A 358 16.77 18.26 10.03
C PRO A 358 15.31 18.37 9.59
N LYS A 359 15.00 19.37 8.75
CA LYS A 359 13.65 19.62 8.21
C LYS A 359 13.03 18.38 7.60
N PHE A 360 13.78 17.54 6.87
CA PHE A 360 13.23 16.32 6.27
C PHE A 360 12.62 15.40 7.32
N ILE A 361 13.32 15.20 8.44
CA ILE A 361 12.91 14.31 9.53
C ILE A 361 11.74 14.93 10.30
N ILE A 362 11.86 16.20 10.69
CA ILE A 362 10.85 16.93 11.46
C ILE A 362 9.54 17.01 10.68
N ASN A 363 9.59 17.44 9.42
CA ASN A 363 8.42 17.53 8.54
C ASN A 363 7.77 16.16 8.34
N SER A 364 8.55 15.09 8.20
CA SER A 364 8.00 13.74 8.03
C SER A 364 7.22 13.27 9.24
N LEU A 365 7.78 13.46 10.44
CA LEU A 365 7.13 13.11 11.69
C LEU A 365 5.89 13.98 11.92
N MET A 366 6.00 15.29 11.69
CA MET A 366 4.91 16.25 11.88
C MET A 366 3.75 15.98 10.93
N PHE A 367 4.01 15.85 9.62
CA PHE A 367 2.96 15.63 8.63
C PHE A 367 2.31 14.25 8.74
N SER A 368 3.10 13.20 9.02
CA SER A 368 2.55 11.86 9.23
C SER A 368 1.73 11.78 10.53
N GLY A 369 2.18 12.47 11.59
CA GLY A 369 1.43 12.59 12.84
C GLY A 369 0.10 13.32 12.66
N LEU A 370 0.12 14.49 12.01
CA LEU A 370 -1.09 15.25 11.66
C LEU A 370 -2.03 14.45 10.76
N ALA A 371 -1.49 13.74 9.77
CA ALA A 371 -2.28 12.88 8.90
C ALA A 371 -3.01 11.79 9.69
N VAL A 372 -2.33 11.14 10.63
CA VAL A 372 -2.93 10.13 11.51
C VAL A 372 -4.01 10.72 12.41
N LEU A 373 -3.81 11.94 12.94
CA LEU A 373 -4.84 12.62 13.72
C LEU A 373 -6.10 12.86 12.88
N ILE A 374 -5.96 13.33 11.64
CA ILE A 374 -7.10 13.49 10.71
C ILE A 374 -7.75 12.13 10.41
N CYS A 375 -6.95 11.09 10.15
CA CYS A 375 -7.45 9.73 9.95
C CYS A 375 -8.21 9.19 11.16
N LEU A 376 -7.83 9.52 12.39
CA LEU A 376 -8.55 9.12 13.60
C LEU A 376 -9.87 9.86 13.74
N VAL A 377 -9.85 11.18 13.54
CA VAL A 377 -11.03 12.06 13.65
C VAL A 377 -12.09 11.71 12.60
N VAL A 378 -11.69 11.36 11.39
CA VAL A 378 -12.63 11.00 10.30
C VAL A 378 -12.89 9.50 10.25
N GLY A 379 -11.83 8.68 10.34
CA GLY A 379 -11.88 7.26 10.04
C GLY A 379 -12.53 6.40 11.13
N VAL A 380 -12.34 6.72 12.42
CA VAL A 380 -12.99 5.95 13.50
C VAL A 380 -14.50 6.17 13.49
N PRO A 381 -15.03 7.41 13.42
CA PRO A 381 -16.47 7.62 13.26
C PRO A 381 -17.03 7.02 11.97
N MET A 382 -16.29 7.12 10.86
CA MET A 382 -16.68 6.50 9.59
C MET A 382 -16.81 4.97 9.71
N ALA A 383 -15.86 4.30 10.37
CA ALA A 383 -15.93 2.87 10.65
C ALA A 383 -17.11 2.49 11.55
N TRP A 384 -17.43 3.32 12.54
CA TRP A 384 -18.61 3.14 13.39
C TRP A 384 -19.92 3.28 12.60
N ILE A 385 -20.05 4.29 11.73
CA ILE A 385 -21.21 4.43 10.83
C ILE A 385 -21.32 3.20 9.92
N MET A 386 -20.21 2.79 9.32
CA MET A 386 -20.16 1.63 8.44
C MET A 386 -20.48 0.30 9.13
N SER A 387 -20.33 0.18 10.44
CA SER A 387 -20.60 -1.07 11.17
C SER A 387 -21.93 -1.06 11.92
N ARG A 388 -22.37 0.09 12.43
CA ARG A 388 -23.48 0.19 13.39
C ARG A 388 -24.75 0.82 12.83
N THR A 389 -24.69 1.53 11.70
CA THR A 389 -25.87 2.23 11.15
C THR A 389 -26.32 1.63 9.81
N GLN A 390 -27.59 1.90 9.47
CA GLN A 390 -28.18 1.64 8.15
C GLN A 390 -28.44 2.95 7.38
N THR A 391 -27.61 3.96 7.61
CA THR A 391 -27.78 5.27 6.96
C THR A 391 -27.61 5.18 5.44
N PRO A 392 -28.41 5.91 4.64
CA PRO A 392 -28.25 5.95 3.19
C PRO A 392 -26.83 6.43 2.84
N GLY A 393 -26.23 5.85 1.80
CA GLY A 393 -24.86 6.17 1.38
C GLY A 393 -23.74 5.38 2.10
N ARG A 394 -24.04 4.56 3.10
CA ARG A 394 -23.03 3.69 3.77
C ARG A 394 -22.23 2.83 2.77
N GLY A 395 -22.90 2.24 1.78
CA GLY A 395 -22.22 1.44 0.75
C GLY A 395 -21.30 2.27 -0.15
N ALA A 396 -21.68 3.53 -0.41
CA ALA A 396 -20.83 4.47 -1.15
C ALA A 396 -19.60 4.88 -0.33
N MET A 397 -19.73 5.04 0.99
CA MET A 397 -18.58 5.26 1.89
C MET A 397 -17.56 4.12 1.80
N ASP A 398 -18.00 2.87 1.93
CA ASP A 398 -17.11 1.70 1.80
C ASP A 398 -16.46 1.59 0.42
N ALA A 399 -17.23 1.87 -0.64
CA ALA A 399 -16.72 1.90 -2.01
C ALA A 399 -15.67 3.00 -2.20
N LEU A 400 -15.90 4.21 -1.67
CA LEU A 400 -14.94 5.32 -1.73
C LEU A 400 -13.66 5.01 -0.94
N THR A 401 -13.78 4.45 0.27
CA THR A 401 -12.61 4.01 1.05
C THR A 401 -11.79 2.97 0.30
N THR A 402 -12.45 2.02 -0.37
CA THR A 402 -11.77 1.01 -1.19
C THR A 402 -11.13 1.63 -2.43
N LEU A 403 -11.82 2.58 -3.07
CA LEU A 403 -11.31 3.30 -4.22
C LEU A 403 -10.05 4.12 -3.88
N ILE A 404 -10.01 4.79 -2.73
CA ILE A 404 -8.84 5.56 -2.26
C ILE A 404 -7.57 4.70 -2.23
N LEU A 405 -7.66 3.43 -1.84
CA LEU A 405 -6.52 2.51 -1.84
C LEU A 405 -6.01 2.20 -3.25
N ALA A 406 -6.90 2.22 -4.23
CA ALA A 406 -6.60 1.86 -5.59
C ALA A 406 -6.04 3.02 -6.42
N ILE A 407 -6.38 4.26 -6.04
CA ILE A 407 -5.96 5.43 -6.83
C ILE A 407 -4.44 5.62 -6.70
N PRO A 408 -3.71 5.69 -7.83
CA PRO A 408 -2.28 5.93 -7.83
C PRO A 408 -1.89 7.24 -7.18
N GLY A 409 -0.75 7.24 -6.50
CA GLY A 409 -0.28 8.42 -5.79
C GLY A 409 0.05 9.61 -6.68
N THR A 410 0.53 9.33 -7.90
CA THR A 410 0.73 10.32 -8.96
C THR A 410 -0.57 11.02 -9.32
N ALA A 411 -1.62 10.24 -9.56
CA ALA A 411 -2.94 10.77 -9.89
C ALA A 411 -3.51 11.60 -8.76
N ILE A 412 -3.40 11.20 -7.49
CA ILE A 412 -3.85 12.02 -6.36
C ILE A 412 -3.05 13.32 -6.23
N GLY A 413 -1.71 13.26 -6.38
CA GLY A 413 -0.87 14.46 -6.34
C GLY A 413 -1.28 15.48 -7.40
N ILE A 414 -1.45 15.01 -8.64
CA ILE A 414 -1.91 15.83 -9.77
C ILE A 414 -3.34 16.34 -9.51
N ALA A 415 -4.21 15.53 -8.92
CA ALA A 415 -5.59 15.91 -8.62
C ALA A 415 -5.63 17.08 -7.64
N TYR A 416 -4.81 17.01 -6.59
CA TYR A 416 -4.71 18.06 -5.60
C TYR A 416 -4.11 19.34 -6.18
N ILE A 417 -3.08 19.23 -7.02
CA ILE A 417 -2.56 20.40 -7.77
C ILE A 417 -3.71 21.04 -8.55
N ARG A 418 -4.46 20.27 -9.35
CA ARG A 418 -5.49 20.83 -10.22
C ARG A 418 -6.70 21.37 -9.47
N ALA A 419 -7.07 20.75 -8.36
CA ALA A 419 -8.28 21.09 -7.61
C ALA A 419 -8.08 22.24 -6.64
N PHE A 420 -6.90 22.35 -6.04
CA PHE A 420 -6.63 23.34 -5.00
C PHE A 420 -5.53 24.35 -5.36
N HIS A 421 -5.16 24.43 -6.64
CA HIS A 421 -4.35 25.53 -7.16
C HIS A 421 -5.05 26.89 -7.06
N TYR A 422 -6.38 26.90 -7.17
CA TYR A 422 -7.18 28.10 -6.91
C TYR A 422 -7.69 28.11 -5.47
N PRO A 423 -7.79 29.30 -4.83
CA PRO A 423 -8.36 29.42 -3.50
C PRO A 423 -9.80 28.91 -3.45
N LEU A 424 -10.15 28.23 -2.35
CA LEU A 424 -11.53 27.79 -2.12
C LEU A 424 -12.40 29.01 -1.74
N PRO A 425 -13.71 28.99 -2.03
CA PRO A 425 -14.62 30.06 -1.60
C PRO A 425 -14.51 30.32 -0.09
N GLY A 426 -14.16 31.55 0.29
CA GLY A 426 -13.96 31.96 1.69
C GLY A 426 -12.56 31.74 2.26
N ILE A 427 -11.60 31.27 1.46
CA ILE A 427 -10.18 31.17 1.81
C ILE A 427 -9.38 31.93 0.74
N ASP A 428 -8.58 32.92 1.13
CA ASP A 428 -7.82 33.74 0.17
C ASP A 428 -6.54 33.06 -0.35
N LEU A 429 -6.11 31.97 0.28
CA LEU A 429 -4.94 31.19 -0.11
C LEU A 429 -5.32 29.86 -0.77
N ALA A 430 -4.65 29.56 -1.88
CA ALA A 430 -4.70 28.24 -2.51
C ALA A 430 -4.11 27.18 -1.58
N LEU A 431 -4.78 26.04 -1.41
CA LEU A 431 -4.31 25.02 -0.47
C LEU A 431 -2.93 24.48 -0.88
N THR A 432 -2.66 24.35 -2.18
CA THR A 432 -1.36 23.89 -2.71
C THR A 432 -0.23 24.86 -2.40
N SER A 433 -0.53 26.13 -2.07
CA SER A 433 0.47 27.11 -1.62
C SER A 433 0.76 27.04 -0.12
N THR A 434 0.06 26.16 0.61
CA THR A 434 0.23 25.97 2.05
C THR A 434 0.82 24.60 2.35
N TRP A 435 1.65 24.52 3.39
CA TRP A 435 2.23 23.24 3.85
C TRP A 435 1.18 22.23 4.31
N PHE A 436 -0.01 22.70 4.70
CA PHE A 436 -1.11 21.87 5.24
C PHE A 436 -1.71 20.93 4.19
N VAL A 437 -1.47 21.16 2.89
CA VAL A 437 -1.87 20.23 1.84
C VAL A 437 -1.23 18.84 2.01
N LEU A 438 -0.02 18.78 2.56
CA LEU A 438 0.73 17.54 2.77
C LEU A 438 0.08 16.60 3.81
N PRO A 439 -0.14 17.00 5.08
CA PRO A 439 -0.82 16.12 6.03
C PRO A 439 -2.25 15.76 5.58
N LEU A 440 -2.93 16.64 4.84
CA LEU A 440 -4.26 16.38 4.31
C LEU A 440 -4.28 15.32 3.21
N VAL A 441 -3.41 15.41 2.20
CA VAL A 441 -3.33 14.40 1.13
C VAL A 441 -2.88 13.04 1.69
N LEU A 442 -1.97 13.05 2.67
CA LEU A 442 -1.56 11.85 3.40
C LEU A 442 -2.75 11.25 4.15
N ALA A 443 -3.52 12.08 4.87
CA ALA A 443 -4.70 11.62 5.59
C ALA A 443 -5.72 10.99 4.66
N VAL A 444 -6.05 11.64 3.53
CA VAL A 444 -6.97 11.08 2.54
C VAL A 444 -6.48 9.72 2.06
N ARG A 445 -5.21 9.60 1.68
CA ARG A 445 -4.64 8.35 1.16
C ARG A 445 -4.55 7.24 2.19
N ARG A 446 -4.41 7.58 3.48
CA ARG A 446 -4.24 6.60 4.56
C ARG A 446 -5.50 6.36 5.39
N LEU A 447 -6.56 7.14 5.17
CA LEU A 447 -7.88 6.95 5.78
C LEU A 447 -8.36 5.49 5.74
N PRO A 448 -8.19 4.73 4.64
CA PRO A 448 -8.68 3.35 4.57
C PRO A 448 -8.06 2.40 5.60
N TYR A 449 -6.80 2.59 5.98
CA TYR A 449 -6.14 1.71 6.96
C TYR A 449 -6.75 1.91 8.36
N THR A 450 -6.99 3.17 8.77
CA THR A 450 -7.66 3.47 10.04
C THR A 450 -9.12 3.02 10.04
N VAL A 451 -9.84 3.21 8.91
CA VAL A 451 -11.23 2.75 8.77
C VAL A 451 -11.31 1.22 8.87
N ARG A 452 -10.50 0.47 8.12
CA ARG A 452 -10.52 -1.00 8.11
C ARG A 452 -10.06 -1.59 9.45
N GLY A 453 -9.03 -1.03 10.07
CA GLY A 453 -8.55 -1.47 11.39
C GLY A 453 -9.62 -1.27 12.49
N SER A 454 -10.28 -0.12 12.49
CA SER A 454 -11.37 0.18 13.43
C SER A 454 -12.61 -0.67 13.16
N PHE A 455 -13.00 -0.80 11.88
CA PHE A 455 -14.16 -1.58 11.44
C PHE A 455 -14.04 -3.06 11.82
N SER A 456 -12.88 -3.66 11.61
CA SER A 456 -12.64 -5.09 11.92
C SER A 456 -12.77 -5.37 13.41
N SER A 457 -12.31 -4.46 14.27
CA SER A 457 -12.48 -4.60 15.72
C SER A 457 -13.93 -4.35 16.17
N LEU A 458 -14.66 -3.45 15.51
CA LEU A 458 -16.08 -3.21 15.79
C LEU A 458 -16.95 -4.43 15.48
N LEU A 459 -16.58 -5.24 14.48
CA LEU A 459 -17.29 -6.49 14.19
C LEU A 459 -17.18 -7.52 15.33
N LEU A 460 -16.08 -7.50 16.10
CA LEU A 460 -15.87 -8.41 17.23
C LEU A 460 -16.66 -7.99 18.48
N VAL A 461 -17.01 -6.71 18.60
CA VAL A 461 -17.77 -6.19 19.76
C VAL A 461 -19.26 -6.28 19.49
N HIS A 462 -19.98 -7.02 20.34
CA HIS A 462 -21.42 -7.20 20.19
C HIS A 462 -22.20 -5.90 20.44
N LYS A 463 -23.20 -5.62 19.59
CA LYS A 463 -23.98 -4.36 19.61
C LYS A 463 -24.75 -4.14 20.91
N SER A 464 -25.09 -5.22 21.62
CA SER A 464 -25.81 -5.18 22.90
C SER A 464 -25.09 -4.37 23.98
N MET A 465 -23.75 -4.26 23.92
CA MET A 465 -22.98 -3.45 24.87
C MET A 465 -23.30 -1.96 24.73
N GLU A 466 -23.48 -1.48 23.49
CA GLU A 466 -23.84 -0.09 23.19
C GLU A 466 -25.32 0.16 23.54
N GLU A 467 -26.20 -0.78 23.21
CA GLU A 467 -27.64 -0.70 23.51
C GLU A 467 -27.94 -0.71 25.02
N ALA A 468 -27.18 -1.49 25.81
CA ALA A 468 -27.30 -1.51 27.26
C ALA A 468 -26.96 -0.15 27.89
N ALA A 469 -25.91 0.52 27.41
CA ALA A 469 -25.53 1.85 27.86
C ALA A 469 -26.59 2.90 27.50
N GLU A 470 -27.14 2.83 26.29
CA GLU A 470 -28.22 3.73 25.85
C GLU A 470 -29.52 3.53 26.65
N ASN A 471 -29.86 2.28 26.99
CA ASN A 471 -31.04 1.96 27.80
C ASN A 471 -30.97 2.55 29.23
N VAL A 472 -29.78 2.69 29.80
CA VAL A 472 -29.59 3.35 31.12
C VAL A 472 -29.39 4.86 31.02
N GLY A 473 -29.62 5.45 29.84
CA GLY A 473 -29.63 6.91 29.61
C GLY A 473 -28.32 7.50 29.07
N ALA A 474 -27.35 6.68 28.66
CA ALA A 474 -26.15 7.19 27.98
C ALA A 474 -26.51 7.75 26.59
N THR A 475 -25.94 8.92 26.26
CA THR A 475 -26.08 9.48 24.90
C THR A 475 -25.17 8.74 23.92
N LYS A 476 -25.49 8.77 22.61
CA LYS A 476 -24.66 8.15 21.55
C LYS A 476 -23.17 8.52 21.64
N LEU A 477 -22.85 9.78 21.97
CA LEU A 477 -21.46 10.23 22.12
C LEU A 477 -20.79 9.65 23.37
N ARG A 478 -21.51 9.56 24.50
CA ARG A 478 -21.01 8.91 25.73
C ARG A 478 -20.85 7.41 25.51
N THR A 479 -21.82 6.73 24.93
CA THR A 479 -21.73 5.31 24.56
C THR A 479 -20.54 5.05 23.63
N PHE A 480 -20.33 5.91 22.64
CA PHE A 480 -19.18 5.79 21.74
C PHE A 480 -17.85 5.97 22.50
N ARG A 481 -17.71 7.06 23.28
CA ARG A 481 -16.45 7.39 23.96
C ARG A 481 -16.11 6.44 25.11
N ASP A 482 -17.11 6.05 25.90
CA ASP A 482 -16.90 5.34 27.17
C ASP A 482 -17.04 3.81 27.03
N ILE A 483 -17.75 3.32 26.01
CA ILE A 483 -17.93 1.88 25.76
C ILE A 483 -17.23 1.44 24.48
N THR A 484 -17.56 2.08 23.35
CA THR A 484 -17.11 1.61 22.03
C THR A 484 -15.60 1.78 21.86
N VAL A 485 -15.08 3.00 22.03
CA VAL A 485 -13.66 3.33 21.83
C VAL A 485 -12.75 2.49 22.73
N PRO A 486 -13.00 2.30 24.04
CA PRO A 486 -12.16 1.47 24.89
C PRO A 486 -12.14 0.00 24.47
N LEU A 487 -13.28 -0.55 24.03
CA LEU A 487 -13.36 -1.93 23.58
C LEU A 487 -12.65 -2.17 22.24
N VAL A 488 -12.66 -1.18 21.33
CA VAL A 488 -12.01 -1.29 20.01
C VAL A 488 -10.66 -0.58 19.91
N TRP A 489 -10.15 -0.02 21.01
CA TRP A 489 -8.93 0.80 21.03
C TRP A 489 -7.73 0.12 20.37
N LYS A 490 -7.56 -1.19 20.56
CA LYS A 490 -6.47 -1.94 19.93
C LYS A 490 -6.57 -1.90 18.40
N GLY A 491 -7.76 -2.09 17.83
CA GLY A 491 -7.99 -1.97 16.39
C GLY A 491 -7.74 -0.56 15.86
N ILE A 492 -8.22 0.45 16.59
CA ILE A 492 -8.00 1.86 16.26
C ILE A 492 -6.51 2.16 16.23
N LEU A 493 -5.77 1.79 17.27
CA LEU A 493 -4.35 2.03 17.39
C LEU A 493 -3.57 1.34 16.29
N VAL A 494 -3.89 0.09 15.98
CA VAL A 494 -3.21 -0.62 14.91
C VAL A 494 -3.48 0.04 13.56
N GLY A 495 -4.75 0.36 13.25
CA GLY A 495 -5.09 1.10 12.03
C GLY A 495 -4.36 2.46 11.94
N ALA A 496 -4.26 3.19 13.05
CA ALA A 496 -3.54 4.46 13.12
C ALA A 496 -2.02 4.32 12.92
N LEU A 497 -1.40 3.30 13.50
CA LEU A 497 0.03 3.03 13.31
C LEU A 497 0.35 2.56 11.89
N PHE A 498 -0.53 1.77 11.25
CA PHE A 498 -0.40 1.46 9.83
C PHE A 498 -0.53 2.71 8.96
N SER A 499 -1.51 3.57 9.26
CA SER A 499 -1.63 4.88 8.61
C SER A 499 -0.37 5.72 8.77
N PHE A 500 0.29 5.68 9.94
CA PHE A 500 1.56 6.36 10.18
C PHE A 500 2.70 5.80 9.32
N ILE A 501 2.93 4.47 9.39
CA ILE A 501 3.99 3.77 8.64
C ILE A 501 3.82 4.04 7.15
N MET A 502 2.60 3.95 6.63
CA MET A 502 2.34 4.22 5.23
C MET A 502 2.43 5.72 4.88
N SER A 503 2.16 6.64 5.81
CA SER A 503 2.29 8.09 5.56
C SER A 503 3.74 8.53 5.49
N ILE A 504 4.59 8.07 6.40
CA ILE A 504 5.97 8.56 6.52
C ILE A 504 6.84 8.17 5.32
N GLN A 505 6.48 7.07 4.65
CA GLN A 505 7.16 6.57 3.45
C GLN A 505 6.53 7.02 2.13
N GLU A 506 5.51 7.87 2.17
CA GLU A 506 4.80 8.31 0.97
C GLU A 506 5.63 9.31 0.17
N ALA A 507 6.09 8.88 -1.02
CA ALA A 507 6.86 9.70 -1.96
C ALA A 507 5.99 10.26 -3.10
N SER A 508 4.98 9.51 -3.54
CA SER A 508 4.32 9.75 -4.82
C SER A 508 3.55 11.07 -4.83
N ALA A 509 2.63 11.28 -3.89
CA ALA A 509 1.86 12.52 -3.84
C ALA A 509 2.68 13.70 -3.28
N THR A 510 3.63 13.41 -2.38
CA THR A 510 4.44 14.43 -1.72
C THR A 510 5.45 15.06 -2.68
N LEU A 511 6.00 14.31 -3.65
CA LEU A 511 6.87 14.87 -4.70
C LEU A 511 6.16 15.91 -5.59
N PHE A 512 4.84 15.86 -5.74
CA PHE A 512 4.07 16.85 -6.48
C PHE A 512 3.69 18.08 -5.65
N LEU A 513 3.39 17.87 -4.36
CA LEU A 513 2.76 18.87 -3.50
C LEU A 513 3.72 19.57 -2.54
N THR A 514 4.96 19.10 -2.45
CA THR A 514 5.95 19.68 -1.54
C THR A 514 6.34 21.09 -1.97
N LEU A 515 6.47 21.96 -0.98
CA LEU A 515 6.95 23.33 -1.13
C LEU A 515 8.38 23.41 -0.58
N GLY A 516 9.16 24.36 -1.08
CA GLY A 516 10.52 24.60 -0.57
C GLY A 516 10.52 24.82 0.94
N GLY A 517 11.32 24.04 1.66
CA GLY A 517 11.39 24.05 3.13
C GLY A 517 10.46 23.06 3.84
N TRP A 518 9.47 22.49 3.13
CA TRP A 518 8.45 21.58 3.65
C TRP A 518 8.60 20.16 3.09
N GLU A 519 9.82 19.75 2.77
CA GLU A 519 10.10 18.45 2.19
C GLU A 519 10.12 17.35 3.26
N MET A 520 9.56 16.18 2.93
CA MET A 520 9.64 14.97 3.75
C MET A 520 10.87 14.13 3.41
N ILE A 521 11.19 13.11 4.22
CA ILE A 521 12.31 12.18 4.01
C ILE A 521 12.26 11.56 2.61
N PRO A 522 11.13 11.03 2.09
CA PRO A 522 11.11 10.44 0.75
C PRO A 522 11.48 11.45 -0.36
N VAL A 523 11.05 12.70 -0.23
CA VAL A 523 11.46 13.79 -1.13
C VAL A 523 12.96 14.07 -1.01
N GLY A 524 13.48 14.15 0.22
CA GLY A 524 14.91 14.35 0.48
C GLY A 524 15.78 13.23 -0.11
N ILE A 525 15.38 11.97 0.06
CA ILE A 525 16.07 10.81 -0.53
C ILE A 525 16.13 10.96 -2.05
N PHE A 526 15.00 11.28 -2.68
CA PHE A 526 14.90 11.45 -4.12
C PHE A 526 15.78 12.61 -4.62
N THR A 527 15.72 13.77 -3.95
CA THR A 527 16.52 14.96 -4.28
C THR A 527 18.01 14.70 -4.15
N TYR A 528 18.46 14.10 -3.04
CA TYR A 528 19.87 13.77 -2.85
C TYR A 528 20.35 12.73 -3.85
N TYR A 529 19.51 11.74 -4.18
CA TYR A 529 19.86 10.72 -5.16
C TYR A 529 20.08 11.31 -6.55
N ILE A 530 19.16 12.15 -7.03
CA ILE A 530 19.28 12.82 -8.33
C ILE A 530 20.49 13.77 -8.36
N ALA A 531 20.79 14.42 -7.24
CA ALA A 531 21.96 15.29 -7.10
C ALA A 531 23.29 14.54 -7.01
N GLY A 532 23.31 13.20 -7.06
CA GLY A 532 24.53 12.38 -6.91
C GLY A 532 25.05 12.26 -5.47
N SER A 533 24.33 12.83 -4.50
CA SER A 533 24.61 12.78 -3.06
C SER A 533 24.12 11.46 -2.44
N HIS A 534 24.64 10.34 -2.92
CA HIS A 534 24.14 9.00 -2.58
C HIS A 534 24.27 8.65 -1.09
N GLY A 535 25.32 9.12 -0.40
CA GLY A 535 25.51 8.88 1.03
C GLY A 535 24.44 9.56 1.89
N GLN A 536 24.05 10.80 1.55
CA GLN A 536 22.97 11.53 2.22
C GLN A 536 21.59 10.93 1.92
N ALA A 537 21.36 10.49 0.67
CA ALA A 537 20.14 9.76 0.32
C ALA A 537 20.03 8.46 1.12
N ALA A 538 21.13 7.72 1.25
CA ALA A 538 21.19 6.48 2.01
C ALA A 538 21.02 6.70 3.52
N SER A 539 21.61 7.75 4.10
CA SER A 539 21.46 8.05 5.54
C SER A 539 20.02 8.41 5.90
N LEU A 540 19.33 9.21 5.08
CA LEU A 540 17.89 9.43 5.20
C LEU A 540 17.09 8.13 5.04
N GLY A 541 17.51 7.25 4.11
CA GLY A 541 16.94 5.92 3.95
C GLY A 541 17.04 5.06 5.21
N VAL A 542 18.21 5.01 5.86
CA VAL A 542 18.41 4.30 7.14
C VAL A 542 17.51 4.89 8.23
N ILE A 543 17.44 6.22 8.34
CA ILE A 543 16.56 6.87 9.33
C ILE A 543 15.10 6.48 9.11
N LEU A 544 14.64 6.46 7.86
CA LEU A 544 13.28 6.05 7.52
C LEU A 544 13.02 4.58 7.86
N ILE A 545 13.97 3.68 7.56
CA ILE A 545 13.89 2.26 7.95
C ILE A 545 13.76 2.12 9.47
N VAL A 546 14.58 2.83 10.23
CA VAL A 546 14.55 2.80 11.71
C VAL A 546 13.21 3.29 12.23
N LEU A 547 12.69 4.40 11.70
CA LEU A 547 11.38 4.93 12.09
C LEU A 547 10.25 3.92 11.82
N CYS A 548 10.23 3.33 10.62
CA CYS A 548 9.25 2.29 10.28
C CYS A 548 9.38 1.05 11.19
N ALA A 549 10.60 0.60 11.47
CA ALA A 549 10.88 -0.56 12.33
C ALA A 549 10.44 -0.30 13.78
N VAL A 550 10.70 0.89 14.32
CA VAL A 550 10.24 1.30 15.66
C VAL A 550 8.71 1.34 15.72
N SER A 551 8.05 1.96 14.75
CA SER A 551 6.59 1.99 14.68
C SER A 551 5.99 0.58 14.62
N LEU A 552 6.58 -0.32 13.83
CA LEU A 552 6.17 -1.72 13.77
C LEU A 552 6.40 -2.46 15.09
N GLY A 553 7.52 -2.21 15.76
CA GLY A 553 7.82 -2.78 17.08
C GLY A 553 6.75 -2.39 18.10
N ILE A 554 6.30 -1.13 18.06
CA ILE A 554 5.21 -0.63 18.90
C ILE A 554 3.89 -1.34 18.56
N VAL A 555 3.53 -1.48 17.27
CA VAL A 555 2.34 -2.23 16.83
C VAL A 555 2.35 -3.63 17.42
N ASN A 556 3.44 -4.38 17.22
CA ASN A 556 3.55 -5.77 17.68
C ASN A 556 3.42 -5.91 19.20
N ARG A 557 3.96 -4.94 19.95
CA ARG A 557 3.89 -4.96 21.41
C ARG A 557 2.47 -4.66 21.92
N VAL A 558 1.76 -3.73 21.30
CA VAL A 558 0.44 -3.29 21.79
C VAL A 558 -0.71 -4.16 21.27
N ALA A 559 -0.63 -4.65 20.03
CA ALA A 559 -1.67 -5.48 19.43
C ALA A 559 -1.82 -6.85 20.13
N GLY A 560 -0.80 -7.30 20.88
CA GLY A 560 -0.80 -8.62 21.55
C GLY A 560 -0.89 -9.81 20.58
N THR A 561 -0.91 -9.54 19.27
CA THR A 561 -1.03 -10.47 18.16
C THR A 561 -0.03 -10.06 17.10
N ARG A 562 0.65 -11.03 16.49
CA ARG A 562 1.62 -10.80 15.43
C ARG A 562 0.88 -10.27 14.20
N VAL A 563 1.48 -9.32 13.47
CA VAL A 563 0.93 -8.59 12.31
C VAL A 563 0.13 -9.42 11.30
N GLY A 564 0.35 -10.74 11.21
CA GLY A 564 -0.44 -11.64 10.37
C GLY A 564 -1.95 -11.66 10.60
N GLY A 565 -2.46 -11.20 11.75
CA GLY A 565 -3.91 -11.09 12.00
C GLY A 565 -4.58 -9.79 11.50
N LEU A 566 -3.85 -8.92 10.81
CA LEU A 566 -4.38 -7.63 10.33
C LEU A 566 -5.01 -7.67 8.95
N PHE A 567 -4.72 -8.73 8.21
CA PHE A 567 -5.29 -8.98 6.89
C PHE A 567 -6.19 -10.22 6.89
N GLY A 568 -6.61 -10.69 8.08
CA GLY A 568 -7.42 -11.89 8.29
C GLY A 568 -7.70 -12.18 9.76
#